data_AF-A0A7S0PP04-F1
#
_entry.id   AF-A0A7S0PP04-F1
#
_cell.length_a   1.000
_cell.length_b   1.000
_cell.length_c   1.000
_cell.angle_alpha   90.00
_cell.angle_beta   90.00
_cell.angle_gamma   90.00
#
_symmetry.space_group_name_H-M   'P 1'
#
loop_
_entity.id
_entity.type
_entity.pdbx_description
1 polymer ?
#
loop_
_entity_poly.entity_id
_entity_poly.type
_entity_poly.pdbx_seq_one_letter_code
_entity_poly.pdbx_strand_id
1 'polypeptide(L)'
;RHVDARASNINRATMIPAETAWTTIAHFIALCIATSAFFAALGINVYVVVALTDLQNDFMNPHDAARRINRLIWFEILAHCVGTGAMALSGSFLLAIVNVPLIVWHVKGWQEKHLFMDVTEIFNAADGEKKRRTMKTAFIGSVTLVSSYKVIRAAVMTLLTAAGREAAAKILREASHSPMYHMF
;
A
#
# COMPACT_ATOMS: atom_id res chain seq x y z
N ARG A 1 35.68 -12.77 27.57
CA ARG A 1 35.47 -11.75 28.64
C ARG A 1 35.29 -10.33 28.11
N HIS A 2 36.27 -9.70 27.44
CA HIS A 2 36.08 -8.34 26.90
C HIS A 2 35.09 -8.27 25.71
N VAL A 3 35.01 -9.33 24.90
CA VAL A 3 34.05 -9.43 23.77
C VAL A 3 32.62 -9.58 24.29
N ASP A 4 32.41 -10.39 25.33
CA ASP A 4 31.09 -10.65 25.93
C ASP A 4 30.52 -9.42 26.64
N ALA A 5 31.37 -8.62 27.30
CA ALA A 5 30.98 -7.37 27.93
C ALA A 5 30.64 -6.27 26.90
N ARG A 6 31.27 -6.30 25.72
CA ARG A 6 30.93 -5.40 24.61
C ARG A 6 29.62 -5.81 23.94
N ALA A 7 29.40 -7.12 23.74
CA ALA A 7 28.16 -7.67 23.21
C ALA A 7 26.96 -7.40 24.15
N SER A 8 27.15 -7.53 25.48
CA SER A 8 26.08 -7.23 26.44
C SER A 8 25.71 -5.75 26.49
N ASN A 9 26.70 -4.84 26.38
CA ASN A 9 26.44 -3.40 26.30
C ASN A 9 25.75 -2.98 25.00
N ILE A 10 26.10 -3.60 23.87
CA ILE A 10 25.40 -3.37 22.58
C ILE A 10 23.95 -3.88 22.65
N ASN A 11 23.71 -5.04 23.29
CA ASN A 11 22.37 -5.58 23.49
C ASN A 11 21.54 -4.71 24.45
N ARG A 12 22.17 -4.09 25.47
CA ARG A 12 21.49 -3.16 26.39
C ARG A 12 21.11 -1.84 25.72
N ALA A 13 21.97 -1.31 24.84
CA ALA A 13 21.73 -0.06 24.12
C ALA A 13 20.71 -0.18 22.98
N THR A 14 20.47 -1.40 22.49
CA THR A 14 19.49 -1.69 21.41
C THR A 14 18.15 -2.20 21.92
N MET A 15 18.00 -2.40 23.24
CA MET A 15 16.70 -2.67 23.84
C MET A 15 15.83 -1.41 23.77
N ILE A 16 14.84 -1.46 22.88
CA ILE A 16 13.76 -0.48 22.81
C ILE A 16 13.00 -0.54 24.15
N PRO A 17 12.89 0.56 24.91
CA PRO A 17 12.13 0.60 26.16
C PRO A 17 10.71 0.07 25.93
N ALA A 18 10.19 -0.73 26.87
CA ALA A 18 8.90 -1.39 26.73
C ALA A 18 7.75 -0.41 26.44
N GLU A 19 7.82 0.84 26.94
CA GLU A 19 6.86 1.89 26.62
C GLU A 19 6.87 2.33 25.15
N THR A 20 7.99 2.22 24.45
CA THR A 20 8.17 2.61 23.04
C THR A 20 8.03 1.44 22.05
N ALA A 21 7.96 0.21 22.55
CA ALA A 21 7.77 -0.98 21.72
C ALA A 21 6.38 -1.00 21.08
N TRP A 22 5.33 -0.75 21.88
CA TRP A 22 3.95 -0.72 21.43
C TRP A 22 3.70 0.34 20.35
N THR A 23 4.27 1.53 20.52
CA THR A 23 4.16 2.59 19.52
C THR A 23 4.85 2.15 18.23
N THR A 24 6.05 1.57 18.28
CA THR A 24 6.77 1.12 17.09
C THR A 24 6.00 0.05 16.31
N ILE A 25 5.40 -0.91 17.02
CA ILE A 25 4.52 -1.93 16.44
C ILE A 25 3.31 -1.28 15.77
N ALA A 26 2.65 -0.32 16.44
CA ALA A 26 1.51 0.39 15.87
C ALA A 26 1.86 1.15 14.58
N HIS A 27 3.00 1.84 14.53
CA HIS A 27 3.47 2.52 13.31
C HIS A 27 3.77 1.53 12.18
N PHE A 28 4.33 0.36 12.49
CA PHE A 28 4.58 -0.69 11.50
C PHE A 28 3.28 -1.24 10.93
N ILE A 29 2.29 -1.55 11.78
CA ILE A 29 0.97 -2.00 11.36
C ILE A 29 0.29 -0.93 10.48
N ALA A 30 0.36 0.34 10.87
CA ALA A 30 -0.17 1.44 10.07
C ALA A 30 0.48 1.54 8.67
N LEU A 31 1.79 1.31 8.56
CA LEU A 31 2.49 1.27 7.26
C LEU A 31 2.07 0.07 6.40
N CYS A 32 1.83 -1.09 7.01
CA CYS A 32 1.31 -2.26 6.31
C CYS A 32 -0.09 -1.99 5.76
N ILE A 33 -0.99 -1.46 6.59
CA ILE A 33 -2.36 -1.07 6.17
C ILE A 33 -2.29 -0.04 5.03
N ALA A 34 -1.44 0.99 5.18
CA ALA A 34 -1.27 2.01 4.16
C ALA A 34 -0.83 1.40 2.82
N THR A 35 0.19 0.54 2.85
CA THR A 35 0.74 -0.09 1.65
C THR A 35 -0.27 -1.00 0.97
N SER A 36 -0.99 -1.84 1.73
CA SER A 36 -2.07 -2.67 1.17
C SER A 36 -3.17 -1.85 0.52
N ALA A 37 -3.56 -0.72 1.12
CA ALA A 37 -4.57 0.17 0.56
C ALA A 37 -4.09 0.84 -0.74
N PHE A 38 -2.82 1.23 -0.84
CA PHE A 38 -2.26 1.75 -2.10
C PHE A 38 -2.18 0.69 -3.20
N PHE A 39 -1.83 -0.56 -2.86
CA PHE A 39 -1.90 -1.68 -3.81
C PHE A 39 -3.32 -1.92 -4.33
N ALA A 40 -4.33 -1.86 -3.45
CA ALA A 40 -5.72 -1.98 -3.85
C ALA A 40 -6.14 -0.83 -4.79
N ALA A 41 -5.81 0.41 -4.47
CA ALA A 41 -6.09 1.58 -5.31
C ALA A 41 -5.37 1.48 -6.69
N LEU A 42 -4.14 0.98 -6.70
CA LEU A 42 -3.38 0.74 -7.93
C LEU A 42 -4.05 -0.32 -8.81
N GLY A 43 -4.42 -1.46 -8.22
CA GLY A 43 -5.09 -2.55 -8.93
C GLY A 43 -6.41 -2.11 -9.55
N ILE A 44 -7.21 -1.31 -8.82
CA ILE A 44 -8.46 -0.74 -9.35
C ILE A 44 -8.18 0.22 -10.51
N ASN A 45 -7.18 1.11 -10.40
CA ASN A 45 -6.84 2.02 -11.50
C ASN A 45 -6.38 1.28 -12.76
N VAL A 46 -5.51 0.28 -12.60
CA VAL A 46 -5.05 -0.56 -13.72
C VAL A 46 -6.23 -1.28 -14.36
N TYR A 47 -7.13 -1.86 -13.57
CA TYR A 47 -8.35 -2.49 -14.09
C TYR A 47 -9.18 -1.51 -14.91
N VAL A 48 -9.38 -0.27 -14.44
CA VAL A 48 -10.16 0.74 -15.18
C VAL A 48 -9.46 1.13 -16.50
N VAL A 49 -8.13 1.26 -16.51
CA VAL A 49 -7.37 1.55 -17.75
C VAL A 49 -7.49 0.40 -18.75
N VAL A 50 -7.43 -0.85 -18.28
CA VAL A 50 -7.66 -2.03 -19.13
C VAL A 50 -9.09 -2.05 -19.64
N ALA A 51 -10.09 -1.81 -18.78
CA ALA A 51 -11.49 -1.77 -19.18
C ALA A 51 -11.78 -0.70 -20.25
N LEU A 52 -11.14 0.48 -20.15
CA LEU A 52 -11.20 1.52 -21.18
C LEU A 52 -10.52 1.09 -22.48
N THR A 53 -9.42 0.35 -22.40
CA THR A 53 -8.71 -0.16 -23.59
C THR A 53 -9.50 -1.26 -24.28
N ASP A 54 -10.12 -2.16 -23.52
CA ASP A 54 -11.01 -3.20 -24.03
C ASP A 54 -12.24 -2.59 -24.71
N LEU A 55 -12.77 -1.49 -24.17
CA LEU A 55 -13.84 -0.73 -24.80
C LEU A 55 -13.40 -0.12 -26.15
N GLN A 56 -12.18 0.41 -26.24
CA GLN A 56 -11.63 0.99 -27.48
C GLN A 56 -11.37 -0.07 -28.57
N ASN A 57 -11.10 -1.31 -28.17
CA ASN A 57 -10.83 -2.43 -29.08
C ASN A 57 -12.09 -3.26 -29.38
N ASP A 58 -13.28 -2.75 -29.08
CA ASP A 58 -14.58 -3.42 -29.23
C ASP A 58 -14.72 -4.77 -28.47
N PHE A 59 -13.89 -5.03 -27.46
CA PHE A 59 -13.96 -6.23 -26.64
C PHE A 59 -15.02 -6.17 -25.53
N MET A 60 -15.52 -4.98 -25.19
CA MET A 60 -16.49 -4.78 -24.12
C MET A 60 -17.57 -3.77 -24.49
N ASN A 61 -18.80 -4.06 -24.09
CA ASN A 61 -19.93 -3.16 -24.31
C ASN A 61 -19.78 -1.86 -23.47
N PRO A 62 -20.02 -0.67 -24.05
CA PRO A 62 -19.99 0.61 -23.33
C PRO A 62 -20.86 0.64 -22.07
N HIS A 63 -22.01 -0.03 -22.07
CA HIS A 63 -22.90 -0.09 -20.90
C HIS A 63 -22.29 -0.92 -19.74
N ASP A 64 -21.60 -2.01 -20.07
CA ASP A 64 -20.92 -2.84 -19.08
C ASP A 64 -19.66 -2.15 -18.54
N ALA A 65 -18.90 -1.49 -19.41
CA ALA A 65 -17.74 -0.70 -19.03
C ALA A 65 -18.13 0.43 -18.07
N ALA A 66 -19.13 1.25 -18.41
CA ALA A 66 -19.60 2.35 -17.57
C ALA A 66 -20.06 1.86 -16.19
N ARG A 67 -20.85 0.78 -16.14
CA ARG A 67 -21.34 0.20 -14.87
C ARG A 67 -20.20 -0.30 -13.97
N ARG A 68 -19.21 -0.98 -14.54
CA ARG A 68 -18.05 -1.51 -13.80
C ARG A 68 -17.16 -0.39 -13.28
N ILE A 69 -16.85 0.59 -14.13
CA ILE A 69 -16.02 1.75 -13.79
C ILE A 69 -16.69 2.56 -12.67
N ASN A 70 -17.99 2.89 -12.81
CA ASN A 70 -18.75 3.67 -11.83
C ASN A 70 -18.80 3.00 -10.44
N ARG A 71 -18.88 1.67 -10.40
CA ARG A 71 -18.83 0.92 -9.14
C ARG A 71 -17.46 0.98 -8.48
N LEU A 72 -16.40 0.89 -9.27
CA LEU A 72 -15.03 0.78 -8.77
C LEU A 72 -14.40 2.10 -8.33
N ILE A 73 -14.82 3.23 -8.93
CA ILE A 73 -14.34 4.56 -8.56
C ILE A 73 -14.46 4.82 -7.06
N TRP A 74 -15.53 4.33 -6.44
CA TRP A 74 -15.72 4.52 -5.01
C TRP A 74 -14.75 3.74 -4.14
N PHE A 75 -14.53 2.48 -4.48
CA PHE A 75 -13.52 1.66 -3.80
C PHE A 75 -12.11 2.21 -4.01
N GLU A 76 -11.85 2.81 -5.17
CA GLU A 76 -10.57 3.46 -5.49
C GLU A 76 -10.29 4.67 -4.57
N ILE A 77 -11.24 5.59 -4.47
CA ILE A 77 -11.13 6.79 -3.63
C ILE A 77 -11.01 6.38 -2.16
N LEU A 78 -11.84 5.44 -1.70
CA LEU A 78 -11.78 4.92 -0.34
C LEU A 78 -10.41 4.32 -0.02
N ALA A 79 -9.89 3.45 -0.90
CA ALA A 79 -8.58 2.83 -0.71
C ALA A 79 -7.46 3.88 -0.67
N HIS A 80 -7.51 4.89 -1.52
CA HIS A 80 -6.49 5.96 -1.53
C HIS A 80 -6.55 6.85 -0.27
N CYS A 81 -7.76 7.20 0.19
CA CYS A 81 -7.97 7.97 1.42
C CYS A 81 -7.51 7.18 2.66
N VAL A 82 -7.88 5.90 2.76
CA VAL A 82 -7.44 5.01 3.85
C VAL A 82 -5.91 4.87 3.83
N GLY A 83 -5.32 4.65 2.65
CA GLY A 83 -3.87 4.56 2.49
C GLY A 83 -3.14 5.82 2.97
N THR A 84 -3.65 6.98 2.57
CA THR A 84 -3.06 8.28 2.95
C THR A 84 -3.25 8.59 4.43
N GLY A 85 -4.42 8.29 5.00
CA GLY A 85 -4.69 8.45 6.43
C GLY A 85 -3.81 7.55 7.30
N ALA A 86 -3.71 6.26 6.96
CA ALA A 86 -2.83 5.32 7.65
C ALA A 86 -1.35 5.72 7.53
N MET A 87 -0.94 6.26 6.38
CA MET A 87 0.42 6.78 6.20
C MET A 87 0.68 8.03 7.05
N ALA A 88 -0.29 8.93 7.22
CA ALA A 88 -0.16 10.06 8.13
C ALA A 88 -0.04 9.60 9.59
N LEU A 89 -0.84 8.62 10.02
CA LEU A 89 -0.77 8.00 11.35
C LEU A 89 0.58 7.32 11.61
N SER A 90 1.26 6.83 10.57
CA SER A 90 2.62 6.28 10.70
C SER A 90 3.72 7.31 10.99
N GLY A 91 3.39 8.61 11.05
CA GLY A 91 4.36 9.71 11.20
C GLY A 91 5.02 10.12 9.87
N SER A 92 4.56 9.60 8.74
CA SER A 92 5.10 9.87 7.41
C SER A 92 4.45 11.10 6.75
N PHE A 93 4.41 12.23 7.45
CA PHE A 93 3.66 13.43 7.04
C PHE A 93 4.06 13.97 5.66
N LEU A 94 5.36 13.94 5.32
CA LEU A 94 5.85 14.37 4.00
C LEU A 94 5.20 13.59 2.85
N LEU A 95 5.07 12.26 2.99
CA LEU A 95 4.43 11.43 1.98
C LEU A 95 2.91 11.60 1.98
N ALA A 96 2.30 11.87 3.13
CA ALA A 96 0.88 12.19 3.20
C ALA A 96 0.59 13.52 2.46
N ILE A 97 1.42 14.54 2.64
CA ILE A 97 1.29 15.85 1.96
C ILE A 97 1.39 15.68 0.44
N VAL A 98 2.32 14.84 -0.05
CA VAL A 98 2.44 14.56 -1.49
C VAL A 98 1.16 13.96 -2.07
N ASN A 99 0.36 13.22 -1.30
CA ASN A 99 -0.93 12.66 -1.73
C ASN A 99 -2.11 13.64 -1.63
N VAL A 100 -1.96 14.77 -0.92
CA VAL A 100 -3.04 15.76 -0.74
C VAL A 100 -3.57 16.33 -2.07
N PRO A 101 -2.73 16.74 -3.05
CA PRO A 101 -3.22 17.23 -4.33
C PRO A 101 -4.12 16.22 -5.06
N LEU A 102 -3.82 14.92 -4.94
CA LEU A 102 -4.62 13.88 -5.58
C LEU A 102 -5.97 13.68 -4.87
N ILE A 103 -5.99 13.79 -3.53
CA ILE A 103 -7.24 13.76 -2.75
C ILE A 103 -8.11 14.97 -3.07
N VAL A 104 -7.53 16.16 -3.17
CA VAL A 104 -8.26 17.38 -3.59
C VAL A 104 -8.87 17.17 -4.98
N TRP A 105 -8.13 16.53 -5.89
CA TRP A 105 -8.64 16.18 -7.21
C TRP A 105 -9.80 15.17 -7.15
N HIS A 106 -9.75 14.16 -6.27
CA HIS A 106 -10.90 13.25 -6.04
C HIS A 106 -12.13 14.00 -5.54
N VAL A 107 -11.96 14.90 -4.56
CA VAL A 107 -13.07 15.68 -3.99
C VAL A 107 -13.69 16.60 -5.03
N LYS A 108 -12.86 17.27 -5.84
CA LYS A 108 -13.33 18.14 -6.92
C LYS A 108 -14.08 17.33 -7.99
N GLY A 109 -13.53 16.18 -8.40
CA GLY A 109 -14.20 15.28 -9.34
C GLY A 109 -15.52 14.72 -8.82
N TRP A 110 -15.66 14.57 -7.50
CA TRP A 110 -16.91 14.17 -6.86
C TRP A 110 -17.99 15.25 -6.96
N GLN A 111 -17.61 16.50 -6.67
CA GLN A 111 -18.51 17.66 -6.73
C GLN A 111 -18.98 17.94 -8.16
N GLU A 112 -18.09 17.80 -9.14
CA GLU A 112 -18.40 18.11 -10.54
C GLU A 112 -19.06 16.94 -11.30
N LYS A 113 -19.29 15.79 -10.64
CA LYS A 113 -19.83 14.53 -11.22
C LYS A 113 -19.05 13.97 -12.43
N HIS A 114 -17.91 14.57 -12.79
CA HIS A 114 -17.04 14.13 -13.90
C HIS A 114 -16.29 12.81 -13.64
N LEU A 115 -16.51 12.17 -12.48
CA LEU A 115 -16.01 10.83 -12.19
C LEU A 115 -16.88 9.75 -12.84
N PHE A 116 -18.18 9.99 -12.99
CA PHE A 116 -19.09 9.01 -13.57
C PHE A 116 -19.02 9.05 -15.09
N MET A 117 -18.92 7.88 -15.68
CA MET A 117 -18.85 7.72 -17.12
C MET A 117 -20.27 7.55 -17.68
N ASP A 118 -20.70 8.49 -18.53
CA ASP A 118 -21.93 8.35 -19.29
C ASP A 118 -21.67 7.42 -20.49
N VAL A 119 -22.62 6.52 -20.75
CA VAL A 119 -22.56 5.52 -21.83
C VAL A 119 -22.54 6.21 -23.20
N THR A 120 -23.20 7.36 -23.32
CA THR A 120 -23.33 8.12 -24.58
C THR A 120 -22.05 8.85 -24.99
N GLU A 121 -21.25 9.31 -24.02
CA GLU A 121 -20.01 10.06 -24.26
C GLU A 121 -18.75 9.22 -24.06
N ILE A 122 -18.89 7.96 -23.66
CA ILE A 122 -17.76 7.12 -23.21
C ILE A 122 -16.65 7.01 -24.25
N PHE A 123 -16.99 6.89 -25.54
CA PHE A 123 -15.99 6.79 -26.61
C PHE A 123 -15.28 8.12 -26.88
N ASN A 124 -16.01 9.24 -26.80
CA ASN A 124 -15.44 10.57 -27.00
C ASN A 124 -14.53 10.99 -25.83
N ALA A 125 -14.90 10.58 -24.61
CA ALA A 125 -14.13 10.84 -23.40
C ALA A 125 -13.03 9.79 -23.13
N ALA A 126 -13.05 8.62 -23.79
CA ALA A 126 -12.19 7.48 -23.49
C ALA A 126 -10.70 7.82 -23.53
N ASP A 127 -10.22 8.49 -24.58
CA ASP A 127 -8.80 8.82 -24.74
C ASP A 127 -8.31 9.83 -23.69
N GLY A 128 -9.12 10.86 -23.42
CA GLY A 128 -8.83 11.85 -22.39
C GLY A 128 -8.78 11.23 -21.00
N GLU A 129 -9.77 10.40 -20.68
CA GLU A 129 -9.85 9.72 -19.39
C GLU A 129 -8.75 8.68 -19.22
N LYS A 130 -8.40 7.93 -20.28
CA LYS A 130 -7.30 6.97 -20.27
C LYS A 130 -5.96 7.65 -20.01
N LYS A 131 -5.69 8.81 -20.64
CA LYS A 131 -4.46 9.57 -20.39
C LYS A 131 -4.41 10.08 -18.95
N ARG A 132 -5.52 10.65 -18.45
CA ARG A 132 -5.66 11.14 -17.08
C ARG A 132 -5.46 10.02 -16.05
N ARG A 133 -6.08 8.86 -16.29
CA ARG A 133 -5.97 7.67 -15.43
C ARG A 133 -4.60 7.01 -15.50
N THR A 134 -3.94 7.01 -16.65
CA THR A 134 -2.55 6.53 -16.78
C THR A 134 -1.59 7.39 -15.95
N MET A 135 -1.70 8.72 -16.03
CA MET A 135 -0.88 9.62 -15.19
C MET A 135 -1.15 9.41 -13.69
N LYS A 136 -2.41 9.24 -13.31
CA LYS A 136 -2.81 8.93 -11.93
C LYS A 136 -2.25 7.59 -11.46
N THR A 137 -2.28 6.57 -12.31
CA THR A 137 -1.72 5.24 -12.05
C THR A 137 -0.22 5.33 -11.82
N ALA A 138 0.51 6.10 -12.63
CA ALA A 138 1.94 6.31 -12.45
C ALA A 138 2.27 6.99 -11.11
N PHE A 139 1.45 7.98 -10.71
CA PHE A 139 1.59 8.64 -9.42
C PHE A 139 1.35 7.67 -8.24
N ILE A 140 0.20 6.96 -8.23
CA ILE A 140 -0.14 5.98 -7.18
C ILE A 140 0.91 4.86 -7.14
N GLY A 141 1.39 4.41 -8.30
CA GLY A 141 2.46 3.42 -8.42
C GLY A 141 3.76 3.90 -7.77
N SER A 142 4.16 5.16 -8.03
CA SER A 142 5.34 5.77 -7.40
C SER A 142 5.21 5.83 -5.88
N VAL A 143 4.03 6.24 -5.37
CA VAL A 143 3.74 6.24 -3.92
C VAL A 143 3.80 4.84 -3.32
N THR A 144 3.27 3.84 -4.04
CA THR A 144 3.26 2.42 -3.62
C THR A 144 4.67 1.85 -3.53
N LEU A 145 5.57 2.21 -4.46
CA LEU A 145 6.98 1.81 -4.41
C LEU A 145 7.69 2.41 -3.19
N VAL A 146 7.47 3.70 -2.92
CA VAL A 146 8.07 4.38 -1.76
C VAL A 146 7.53 3.82 -0.45
N SER A 147 6.22 3.55 -0.35
CA SER A 147 5.64 2.95 0.86
C SER A 147 6.18 1.55 1.12
N SER A 148 6.34 0.74 0.06
CA SER A 148 6.92 -0.60 0.14
C SER A 148 8.37 -0.57 0.65
N TYR A 149 9.18 0.37 0.17
CA TYR A 149 10.54 0.59 0.69
C TYR A 149 10.54 0.88 2.19
N LYS A 150 9.60 1.69 2.69
CA LYS A 150 9.51 2.02 4.12
C LYS A 150 9.11 0.81 4.97
N VAL A 151 8.20 -0.04 4.49
CA VAL A 151 7.83 -1.29 5.15
C VAL A 151 9.04 -2.23 5.22
N ILE A 152 9.76 -2.41 4.11
CA ILE A 152 10.95 -3.28 4.07
C ILE A 152 12.02 -2.76 5.03
N ARG A 153 12.32 -1.45 5.00
CA ARG A 153 13.30 -0.84 5.92
C ARG A 153 12.89 -1.05 7.38
N ALA A 154 11.62 -0.86 7.71
CA ALA A 154 11.12 -1.07 9.06
C ALA A 154 11.23 -2.55 9.47
N ALA A 155 10.82 -3.48 8.59
CA ALA A 155 10.92 -4.92 8.82
C ALA A 155 12.38 -5.37 9.03
N VAL A 156 13.30 -4.91 8.19
CA VAL A 156 14.74 -5.20 8.31
C VAL A 156 15.28 -4.68 9.62
N MET A 157 14.95 -3.45 10.02
CA MET A 157 15.40 -2.90 11.30
C MET A 157 14.85 -3.67 12.51
N THR A 158 13.59 -4.13 12.45
CA THR A 158 13.01 -4.99 13.49
C THR A 158 13.61 -6.39 13.53
N LEU A 159 14.06 -6.94 12.40
CA LEU A 159 14.71 -8.25 12.35
C LEU A 159 16.17 -8.20 12.82
N LEU A 160 16.88 -7.10 12.52
CA LEU A 160 18.29 -6.93 12.88
C LEU A 160 18.52 -6.61 14.37
N THR A 161 17.49 -6.20 15.11
CA THR A 161 17.56 -6.05 16.57
C THR A 161 17.89 -7.37 17.28
N ALA A 162 18.55 -7.30 18.46
CA ALA A 162 18.95 -8.48 19.22
C ALA A 162 17.76 -9.43 19.51
N ALA A 163 16.61 -8.86 19.90
CA ALA A 163 15.36 -9.60 20.10
C ALA A 163 14.82 -10.23 18.79
N GLY A 164 14.98 -9.55 17.66
CA GLY A 164 14.57 -10.07 16.34
C GLY A 164 15.38 -11.28 15.90
N ARG A 165 16.70 -11.26 16.16
CA ARG A 165 17.60 -12.40 15.88
C ARG A 165 17.30 -13.60 16.76
N GLU A 166 17.02 -13.39 18.05
CA GLU A 166 16.65 -14.48 18.97
C GLU A 166 15.30 -15.11 18.59
N ALA A 167 14.30 -14.29 18.24
CA ALA A 167 13.01 -14.77 17.77
C ALA A 167 13.14 -15.58 16.47
N ALA A 168 13.92 -15.09 15.49
CA ALA A 168 14.18 -15.81 14.25
C ALA A 168 14.91 -17.14 14.50
N ALA A 169 15.92 -17.15 15.38
CA ALA A 169 16.64 -18.36 15.76
C ALA A 169 15.72 -19.38 16.46
N LYS A 170 14.79 -18.92 17.30
CA LYS A 170 13.79 -19.78 17.95
C LYS A 170 12.83 -20.41 16.93
N ILE A 171 12.31 -19.62 15.98
CA ILE A 171 11.42 -20.12 14.92
C ILE A 171 12.14 -21.15 14.04
N LEU A 172 13.38 -20.87 13.63
CA LEU A 172 14.18 -21.82 12.85
C LEU A 172 14.46 -23.10 13.61
N ARG A 173 14.74 -22.99 14.92
CA ARG A 173 14.94 -24.14 15.81
C ARG A 173 13.66 -24.98 15.94
N GLU A 174 12.51 -24.35 16.17
CA GLU A 174 11.20 -25.02 16.21
C GLU A 174 10.83 -25.69 14.87
N ALA A 175 11.10 -25.02 13.74
CA ALA A 175 10.93 -25.59 12.41
C ALA A 175 11.87 -26.80 12.18
N SER A 176 13.10 -26.75 12.69
CA SER A 176 14.07 -27.86 12.58
C SER A 176 13.74 -29.05 13.51
N HIS A 177 13.01 -28.81 14.60
CA HIS A 177 12.56 -29.83 15.54
C HIS A 177 11.15 -30.37 15.24
N SER A 178 10.45 -29.78 14.26
CA SER A 178 9.17 -30.33 13.81
C SER A 178 9.45 -31.61 13.02
N PRO A 179 8.97 -32.78 13.49
CA PRO A 179 9.23 -34.05 12.82
C PRO A 179 8.49 -34.04 11.47
N MET A 180 9.21 -33.80 10.38
CA MET A 180 8.67 -33.80 9.00
C MET A 180 8.27 -35.20 8.50
N TYR A 181 8.17 -36.19 9.40
CA TYR A 181 8.08 -37.62 9.08
C TYR A 181 6.69 -38.22 9.35
N HIS A 182 5.69 -37.43 9.76
CA HIS A 182 4.36 -37.95 10.14
C HIS A 182 3.25 -37.73 9.09
N MET A 183 3.60 -37.52 7.80
CA MET A 183 2.62 -37.34 6.71
C MET A 183 2.65 -38.42 5.61
N PHE A 184 3.34 -39.53 5.81
CA PHE A 184 3.28 -40.71 4.93
C PHE A 184 2.97 -41.97 5.73
#